data_AF-A0AAX2DGQ8-F1
#
_entry.id   AF-A0AAX2DGQ8-F1
#
_cell.length_a   1.000
_cell.length_b   1.000
_cell.length_c   1.000
_cell.angle_alpha   90.00
_cell.angle_beta   90.00
_cell.angle_gamma   90.00
#
_symmetry.space_group_name_H-M   'P 1'
#
loop_
_entity.id
_entity.type
_entity.pdbx_description
1 polymer ?
#
loop_
_entity_poly.entity_id
_entity_poly.type
_entity_poly.pdbx_seq_one_letter_code
_entity_poly.pdbx_strand_id
1 'polypeptide(L)'
;MTSLFESTDNDDILLLQPRLTDDDSGVRRIALIELADLEEPEGLSWLVDRLGRDPSAEVRAEAARLLEAWEDAAVVEALCRALTDPSPTVQSAAAQSLSLLKSEAAGRVILPWVAHGDVSVRVAAFRALRELRLVDAAPAAIAALADSDAGVRREAVGVLGWLKHLDALPALARLASDDPDSEVRRAATGALGLASDPQVLPALCRALRDPIWSVREEAATTLGKVGHSEAGPALIDALADDYWQVRLRATRSLGRLRHAPALQPLIDTLGHRISNLRKEAALALGELHDPGAIAALQAAQDDGDPEVRKAVRIALEQLR
;
A
#
# COMPACT_ATOMS: atom_id res chain seq x y z
N MET A 1 -19.42 42.09 -6.96
CA MET A 1 -18.60 40.88 -7.16
C MET A 1 -19.35 40.05 -8.18
N THR A 2 -18.84 40.01 -9.40
CA THR A 2 -19.49 39.39 -10.56
C THR A 2 -19.75 37.91 -10.27
N SER A 3 -20.99 37.48 -10.44
CA SER A 3 -21.43 36.11 -10.18
C SER A 3 -20.67 35.14 -11.10
N LEU A 4 -19.98 34.16 -10.53
CA LEU A 4 -19.26 33.13 -11.30
C LEU A 4 -20.18 32.19 -12.09
N PHE A 5 -21.49 32.29 -11.89
CA PHE A 5 -22.51 31.41 -12.49
C PHE A 5 -23.13 31.98 -13.77
N GLU A 6 -22.48 32.92 -14.47
CA GLU A 6 -23.13 33.71 -15.54
C GLU A 6 -22.67 33.41 -16.98
N SER A 7 -21.72 32.50 -17.22
CA SER A 7 -21.28 32.21 -18.60
C SER A 7 -21.09 30.72 -18.87
N THR A 8 -22.18 30.04 -19.17
CA THR A 8 -22.18 28.81 -19.96
C THR A 8 -23.31 28.93 -20.98
N ASP A 9 -23.11 28.40 -22.19
CA ASP A 9 -24.15 28.32 -23.22
C ASP A 9 -25.00 27.04 -23.06
N ASN A 10 -24.78 26.26 -22.00
CA ASN A 10 -25.49 25.04 -21.68
C ASN A 10 -26.71 25.34 -20.78
N ASP A 11 -27.91 25.27 -21.37
CA ASP A 11 -29.17 25.53 -20.68
C ASP A 11 -29.41 24.60 -19.48
N ASP A 12 -29.01 23.33 -19.55
CA ASP A 12 -29.21 22.36 -18.46
C ASP A 12 -28.37 22.73 -17.23
N ILE A 13 -27.14 23.23 -17.44
CA ILE A 13 -26.30 23.75 -16.36
C ILE A 13 -26.92 25.03 -15.78
N LEU A 14 -27.40 25.95 -16.63
CA LEU A 14 -28.02 27.20 -16.17
C LEU A 14 -29.28 26.96 -15.33
N LEU A 15 -30.06 25.92 -15.62
CA LEU A 15 -31.24 25.55 -14.84
C LEU A 15 -30.90 25.19 -13.38
N LEU A 16 -29.67 24.75 -13.10
CA LEU A 16 -29.20 24.42 -11.75
C LEU A 16 -28.73 25.64 -10.96
N GLN A 17 -28.45 26.77 -11.62
CA GLN A 17 -27.89 27.98 -10.99
C GLN A 17 -28.68 28.44 -9.75
N PRO A 18 -30.03 28.59 -9.78
CA PRO A 18 -30.77 29.09 -8.62
C PRO A 18 -30.59 28.19 -7.39
N ARG A 19 -30.53 26.88 -7.60
CA ARG A 19 -30.37 25.87 -6.54
C ARG A 19 -28.93 25.79 -6.04
N LEU A 20 -27.94 26.04 -6.91
CA LEU A 20 -26.54 26.12 -6.52
C LEU A 20 -26.22 27.37 -5.68
N THR A 21 -27.06 28.40 -5.75
CA THR A 21 -26.94 29.62 -4.93
C THR A 21 -27.94 29.71 -3.79
N ASP A 22 -28.73 28.67 -3.55
CA ASP A 22 -29.76 28.63 -2.50
C ASP A 22 -29.16 28.80 -1.09
N ASP A 23 -29.93 29.36 -0.15
CA ASP A 23 -29.49 29.51 1.24
C ASP A 23 -29.34 28.14 1.95
N ASP A 24 -30.16 27.16 1.57
CA ASP A 24 -30.14 25.81 2.12
C ASP A 24 -28.98 24.96 1.53
N SER A 25 -28.09 24.48 2.41
CA SER A 25 -26.94 23.67 1.98
C SER A 25 -27.32 22.32 1.40
N GLY A 26 -28.45 21.74 1.80
CA GLY A 26 -28.98 20.50 1.23
C GLY A 26 -29.44 20.70 -0.21
N VAL A 27 -30.11 21.84 -0.50
CA VAL A 27 -30.50 22.20 -1.87
C VAL A 27 -29.27 22.38 -2.76
N ARG A 28 -28.26 23.13 -2.29
CA ARG A 28 -26.99 23.30 -3.03
C ARG A 28 -26.28 21.97 -3.26
N ARG A 29 -26.23 21.11 -2.24
CA ARG A 29 -25.58 19.79 -2.32
C ARG A 29 -26.26 18.89 -3.38
N ILE A 30 -27.58 18.82 -3.40
CA ILE A 30 -28.31 18.02 -4.40
C ILE A 30 -28.08 18.60 -5.80
N ALA A 31 -28.11 19.93 -5.95
CA ALA A 31 -27.84 20.58 -7.23
C ALA A 31 -26.41 20.31 -7.74
N LEU A 32 -25.41 20.14 -6.86
CA LEU A 32 -24.06 19.72 -7.28
C LEU A 32 -24.04 18.29 -7.83
N ILE A 33 -24.78 17.37 -7.21
CA ILE A 33 -24.87 15.98 -7.68
C ILE A 33 -25.50 15.97 -9.08
N GLU A 34 -26.63 16.69 -9.25
CA GLU A 34 -27.28 16.82 -10.55
C GLU A 34 -26.37 17.50 -11.59
N LEU A 35 -25.56 18.49 -11.17
CA LEU A 35 -24.59 19.14 -12.06
C LEU A 35 -23.50 18.15 -12.53
N ALA A 36 -23.02 17.28 -11.63
CA ALA A 36 -22.03 16.28 -11.97
C ALA A 36 -22.61 15.16 -12.85
N ASP A 37 -23.87 14.78 -12.65
CA ASP A 37 -24.59 13.79 -13.45
C ASP A 37 -24.82 14.24 -14.91
N LEU A 38 -24.71 15.54 -15.21
CA LEU A 38 -24.69 16.03 -16.60
C LEU A 38 -23.43 15.58 -17.34
N GLU A 39 -22.34 15.29 -16.64
CA GLU A 39 -21.04 14.90 -17.22
C GLU A 39 -20.47 15.95 -18.21
N GLU A 40 -20.83 17.23 -18.02
CA GLU A 40 -20.44 18.33 -18.90
C GLU A 40 -19.26 19.14 -18.33
N PRO A 41 -18.15 19.32 -19.08
CA PRO A 41 -16.95 20.03 -18.61
C PRO A 41 -17.19 21.48 -18.19
N GLU A 42 -18.18 22.16 -18.77
CA GLU A 42 -18.55 23.54 -18.43
C GLU A 42 -18.97 23.68 -16.95
N GLY A 43 -19.54 22.61 -16.38
CA GLY A 43 -19.98 22.54 -14.98
C GLY A 43 -18.81 22.43 -13.98
N LEU A 44 -17.61 22.09 -14.43
CA LEU A 44 -16.44 21.91 -13.55
C LEU A 44 -16.04 23.18 -12.84
N SER A 45 -16.14 24.32 -13.53
CA SER A 45 -15.83 25.61 -12.95
C SER A 45 -16.70 25.91 -11.72
N TRP A 46 -17.95 25.43 -11.73
CA TRP A 46 -18.92 25.62 -10.64
C TRP A 46 -18.69 24.62 -9.50
N LEU A 47 -18.35 23.36 -9.81
CA LEU A 47 -17.92 22.38 -8.81
C LEU A 47 -16.66 22.86 -8.08
N VAL A 48 -15.67 23.38 -8.83
CA VAL A 48 -14.43 23.95 -8.26
C VAL A 48 -14.71 25.19 -7.41
N ASP A 49 -15.60 26.09 -7.84
CA ASP A 49 -15.99 27.25 -7.03
C ASP A 49 -16.66 26.81 -5.72
N ARG A 50 -17.57 25.84 -5.77
CA ARG A 50 -18.25 25.32 -4.59
C ARG A 50 -17.29 24.63 -3.64
N LEU A 51 -16.36 23.82 -4.15
CA LEU A 51 -15.29 23.24 -3.34
C LEU A 51 -14.48 24.31 -2.60
N GLY A 52 -14.15 25.42 -3.25
CA GLY A 52 -13.29 26.44 -2.66
C GLY A 52 -14.00 27.43 -1.73
N ARG A 53 -15.30 27.65 -1.89
CA ARG A 53 -15.97 28.83 -1.31
C ARG A 53 -17.31 28.58 -0.64
N ASP A 54 -17.90 27.40 -0.78
CA ASP A 54 -19.20 27.17 -0.16
C ASP A 54 -19.11 27.27 1.38
N PRO A 55 -20.02 28.00 2.06
CA PRO A 55 -19.96 28.12 3.51
C PRO A 55 -20.17 26.77 4.22
N SER A 56 -20.88 25.83 3.61
CA SER A 56 -21.12 24.51 4.20
C SER A 56 -19.99 23.54 3.85
N ALA A 57 -19.38 22.96 4.89
CA ALA A 57 -18.38 21.91 4.72
C ALA A 57 -18.95 20.65 4.03
N GLU A 58 -20.25 20.38 4.17
CA GLU A 58 -20.90 19.25 3.50
C GLU A 58 -20.96 19.45 1.99
N VAL A 59 -21.25 20.67 1.55
CA VAL A 59 -21.28 21.04 0.13
C VAL A 59 -19.86 21.00 -0.45
N ARG A 60 -18.87 21.55 0.26
CA ARG A 60 -17.45 21.47 -0.16
C ARG A 60 -16.96 20.02 -0.27
N ALA A 61 -17.31 19.17 0.71
CA ALA A 61 -16.92 17.75 0.69
C ALA A 61 -17.64 16.96 -0.42
N GLU A 62 -18.89 17.30 -0.75
CA GLU A 62 -19.59 16.74 -1.91
C GLU A 62 -18.91 17.16 -3.21
N ALA A 63 -18.60 18.46 -3.37
CA ALA A 63 -17.90 18.96 -4.54
C ALA A 63 -16.54 18.26 -4.74
N ALA A 64 -15.76 18.06 -3.68
CA ALA A 64 -14.50 17.30 -3.76
C ALA A 64 -14.71 15.88 -4.30
N ARG A 65 -15.73 15.15 -3.81
CA ARG A 65 -16.03 13.78 -4.26
C ARG A 65 -16.44 13.73 -5.72
N LEU A 66 -17.28 14.66 -6.17
CA LEU A 66 -17.77 14.71 -7.55
C LEU A 66 -16.66 15.08 -8.56
N LEU A 67 -15.63 15.79 -8.11
CA LEU A 67 -14.47 16.15 -8.93
C LEU A 67 -13.48 14.99 -9.17
N GLU A 68 -13.65 13.83 -8.53
CA GLU A 68 -12.80 12.65 -8.73
C GLU A 68 -12.75 12.17 -10.20
N ALA A 69 -13.85 12.32 -10.93
CA ALA A 69 -13.97 11.87 -12.31
C ALA A 69 -13.20 12.75 -13.31
N TRP A 70 -12.62 13.87 -12.85
CA TRP A 70 -12.08 14.93 -13.70
C TRP A 70 -10.62 15.20 -13.38
N GLU A 71 -9.75 14.99 -14.37
CA GLU A 71 -8.30 15.06 -14.19
C GLU A 71 -7.67 16.34 -14.76
N ASP A 72 -8.48 17.33 -15.10
CA ASP A 72 -8.00 18.63 -15.57
C ASP A 72 -7.13 19.32 -14.51
N ALA A 73 -6.06 19.99 -14.94
CA ALA A 73 -5.09 20.59 -14.03
C ALA A 73 -5.72 21.56 -13.01
N ALA A 74 -6.77 22.29 -13.41
CA ALA A 74 -7.50 23.19 -12.51
C ALA A 74 -8.30 22.43 -11.44
N VAL A 75 -8.89 21.29 -11.79
CA VAL A 75 -9.61 20.43 -10.86
C VAL A 75 -8.64 19.80 -9.86
N VAL A 76 -7.53 19.23 -10.34
CA VAL A 76 -6.51 18.63 -9.48
C VAL A 76 -5.92 19.66 -8.52
N GLU A 77 -5.63 20.87 -9.00
CA GLU A 77 -5.15 21.97 -8.15
C GLU A 77 -6.21 22.39 -7.09
N ALA A 78 -7.50 22.40 -7.43
CA ALA A 78 -8.56 22.68 -6.48
C ALA A 78 -8.67 21.60 -5.40
N LEU A 79 -8.57 20.32 -5.77
CA LEU A 79 -8.52 19.19 -4.84
C LEU A 79 -7.29 19.27 -3.92
N CYS A 80 -6.11 19.62 -4.46
CA CYS A 80 -4.91 19.83 -3.65
C CYS A 80 -5.10 20.96 -2.63
N ARG A 81 -5.70 22.09 -3.01
CA ARG A 81 -6.03 23.18 -2.06
C ARG A 81 -7.00 22.74 -0.98
N ALA A 82 -7.98 21.90 -1.33
CA ALA A 82 -8.95 21.37 -0.38
C ALA A 82 -8.34 20.44 0.68
N LEU A 83 -7.09 19.97 0.51
CA LEU A 83 -6.34 19.30 1.57
C LEU A 83 -6.04 20.21 2.78
N THR A 84 -6.13 21.54 2.59
CA THR A 84 -5.94 22.55 3.65
C THR A 84 -7.26 23.13 4.18
N ASP A 85 -8.40 22.55 3.78
CA ASP A 85 -9.71 23.02 4.23
C ASP A 85 -9.85 22.94 5.76
N PRO A 86 -10.52 23.90 6.44
CA PRO A 86 -10.72 23.84 7.89
C PRO A 86 -11.48 22.59 8.38
N SER A 87 -12.28 21.96 7.51
CA SER A 87 -13.07 20.77 7.83
C SER A 87 -12.32 19.48 7.52
N PRO A 88 -12.12 18.59 8.51
CA PRO A 88 -11.53 17.27 8.28
C PRO A 88 -12.29 16.41 7.25
N THR A 89 -13.61 16.60 7.12
CA THR A 89 -14.42 15.88 6.13
C THR A 89 -14.08 16.30 4.70
N VAL A 90 -13.78 17.58 4.46
CA VAL A 90 -13.38 18.09 3.15
C VAL A 90 -11.97 17.64 2.83
N GLN A 91 -11.05 17.73 3.80
CA GLN A 91 -9.67 17.22 3.65
C GLN A 91 -9.66 15.73 3.26
N SER A 92 -10.47 14.92 3.96
CA SER A 92 -10.59 13.49 3.69
C SER A 92 -11.19 13.21 2.30
N ALA A 93 -12.22 13.95 1.90
CA ALA A 93 -12.83 13.83 0.58
C ALA A 93 -11.81 14.16 -0.52
N ALA A 94 -11.11 15.29 -0.38
CA ALA A 94 -10.07 15.71 -1.32
C ALA A 94 -8.92 14.68 -1.42
N ALA A 95 -8.43 14.17 -0.29
CA ALA A 95 -7.38 13.16 -0.27
C ALA A 95 -7.82 11.84 -0.94
N GLN A 96 -9.08 11.44 -0.74
CA GLN A 96 -9.66 10.26 -1.39
C GLN A 96 -9.74 10.46 -2.91
N SER A 97 -10.30 11.58 -3.37
CA SER A 97 -10.44 11.89 -4.79
C SER A 97 -9.07 11.96 -5.49
N LEU A 98 -8.08 12.62 -4.89
CA LEU A 98 -6.71 12.65 -5.43
C LEU A 98 -6.08 11.26 -5.56
N SER A 99 -6.39 10.33 -4.66
CA SER A 99 -5.86 8.95 -4.73
C SER A 99 -6.49 8.10 -5.83
N LEU A 100 -7.62 8.55 -6.39
CA LEU A 100 -8.38 7.82 -7.39
C LEU A 100 -8.09 8.28 -8.82
N LEU A 101 -7.41 9.42 -8.98
CA LEU A 101 -6.85 9.88 -10.26
C LEU A 101 -5.92 8.84 -10.89
N LYS A 102 -5.75 8.91 -12.21
CA LYS A 102 -5.03 7.90 -13.01
C LYS A 102 -3.97 8.47 -13.95
N SER A 103 -3.96 9.77 -14.23
CA SER A 103 -3.01 10.38 -15.18
C SER A 103 -1.72 10.88 -14.52
N GLU A 104 -0.60 10.70 -15.22
CA GLU A 104 0.67 11.36 -14.85
C GLU A 104 0.57 12.89 -14.85
N ALA A 105 -0.30 13.46 -15.69
CA ALA A 105 -0.52 14.91 -15.76
C ALA A 105 -1.04 15.45 -14.42
N ALA A 106 -2.01 14.78 -13.80
CA ALA A 106 -2.44 15.08 -12.45
C ALA A 106 -1.28 14.96 -11.44
N GLY A 107 -0.44 13.94 -11.59
CA GLY A 107 0.73 13.74 -10.75
C GLY A 107 1.68 14.95 -10.75
N ARG A 108 1.91 15.58 -11.91
CA ARG A 108 2.75 16.78 -12.02
C ARG A 108 2.16 17.99 -11.28
N VAL A 109 0.83 18.07 -11.18
CA VAL A 109 0.13 19.11 -10.40
C VAL A 109 0.22 18.83 -8.91
N ILE A 110 0.18 17.56 -8.50
CA ILE A 110 0.27 17.14 -7.10
C ILE A 110 1.71 17.25 -6.56
N LEU A 111 2.73 17.02 -7.40
CA LEU A 111 4.12 16.91 -6.98
C LEU A 111 4.62 18.07 -6.09
N PRO A 112 4.33 19.36 -6.36
CA PRO A 112 4.75 20.46 -5.48
C PRO A 112 4.19 20.36 -4.04
N TRP A 113 3.05 19.70 -3.85
CA TRP A 113 2.36 19.60 -2.56
C TRP A 113 3.02 18.62 -1.58
N VAL A 114 3.95 17.78 -2.04
CA VAL A 114 4.73 16.89 -1.15
C VAL A 114 5.69 17.65 -0.23
N ALA A 115 5.99 18.91 -0.54
CA ALA A 115 6.83 19.79 0.28
C ALA A 115 6.02 20.70 1.21
N HIS A 116 4.70 20.49 1.33
CA HIS A 116 3.83 21.34 2.14
C HIS A 116 4.17 21.27 3.64
N GLY A 117 3.95 22.38 4.36
CA GLY A 117 4.24 22.48 5.80
C GLY A 117 3.41 21.50 6.65
N ASP A 118 2.17 21.28 6.26
CA ASP A 118 1.27 20.35 6.95
C ASP A 118 1.54 18.89 6.61
N VAL A 119 1.69 18.07 7.67
CA VAL A 119 1.94 16.63 7.58
C VAL A 119 0.85 15.91 6.80
N SER A 120 -0.42 16.21 7.07
CA SER A 120 -1.57 15.56 6.41
C SER A 120 -1.56 15.78 4.89
N VAL A 121 -1.17 16.99 4.46
CA VAL A 121 -1.06 17.35 3.03
C VAL A 121 0.07 16.56 2.38
N ARG A 122 1.25 16.47 3.01
CA ARG A 122 2.37 15.68 2.49
C ARG A 122 2.00 14.20 2.35
N VAL A 123 1.34 13.63 3.37
CA VAL A 123 0.85 12.24 3.36
C VAL A 123 -0.13 12.00 2.20
N ALA A 124 -1.13 12.88 2.03
CA ALA A 124 -2.11 12.76 0.96
C ALA A 124 -1.45 12.89 -0.43
N ALA A 125 -0.54 13.85 -0.59
CA ALA A 125 0.18 14.06 -1.85
C ALA A 125 1.03 12.84 -2.23
N PHE A 126 1.85 12.30 -1.32
CA PHE A 126 2.62 11.08 -1.61
C PHE A 126 1.75 9.87 -1.87
N ARG A 127 0.63 9.71 -1.16
CA ARG A 127 -0.33 8.63 -1.42
C ARG A 127 -0.90 8.71 -2.84
N ALA A 128 -1.32 9.90 -3.28
CA ALA A 128 -1.82 10.08 -4.63
C ALA A 128 -0.74 9.80 -5.69
N LEU A 129 0.47 10.33 -5.51
CA LEU A 129 1.59 10.11 -6.43
C LEU A 129 1.99 8.64 -6.56
N ARG A 130 1.85 7.86 -5.48
CA ARG A 130 2.11 6.42 -5.48
C ARG A 130 1.18 5.68 -6.45
N GLU A 131 -0.11 5.98 -6.43
CA GLU A 131 -1.11 5.34 -7.30
C GLU A 131 -0.88 5.72 -8.77
N LEU A 132 -0.44 6.96 -9.02
CA LEU A 132 -0.09 7.46 -10.34
C LEU A 132 1.24 6.93 -10.88
N ARG A 133 2.08 6.33 -10.03
CA ARG A 133 3.43 5.83 -10.36
C ARG A 133 4.28 6.88 -11.09
N LEU A 134 4.16 8.14 -10.66
CA LEU A 134 4.90 9.25 -11.27
C LEU A 134 6.40 9.10 -10.96
N VAL A 135 7.22 8.82 -11.98
CA VAL A 135 8.67 8.63 -11.83
C VAL A 135 9.35 9.90 -11.29
N ASP A 136 8.88 11.08 -11.71
CA ASP A 136 9.39 12.38 -11.27
C ASP A 136 9.22 12.62 -9.76
N ALA A 137 8.39 11.83 -9.06
CA ALA A 137 8.25 11.89 -7.61
C ALA A 137 9.39 11.22 -6.83
N ALA A 138 10.23 10.39 -7.48
CA ALA A 138 11.28 9.63 -6.79
C ALA A 138 12.27 10.50 -6.01
N PRO A 139 12.80 11.63 -6.53
CA PRO A 139 13.71 12.49 -5.76
C PRO A 139 13.06 13.06 -4.49
N ALA A 140 11.80 13.49 -4.59
CA ALA A 140 11.05 14.01 -3.45
C ALA A 140 10.77 12.92 -2.42
N ALA A 141 10.42 11.70 -2.87
CA ALA A 141 10.21 10.56 -1.99
C ALA A 141 11.52 10.15 -1.28
N ILE A 142 12.67 10.15 -1.96
CA ILE A 142 13.98 9.90 -1.32
C ILE A 142 14.24 10.91 -0.20
N ALA A 143 14.02 12.20 -0.45
CA ALA A 143 14.19 13.23 0.56
C ALA A 143 13.25 13.02 1.77
N ALA A 144 12.00 12.65 1.49
CA ALA A 144 10.98 12.40 2.51
C ALA A 144 11.21 11.14 3.36
N LEU A 145 12.16 10.26 3.00
CA LEU A 145 12.59 9.17 3.90
C LEU A 145 13.23 9.68 5.19
N ALA A 146 13.65 10.96 5.25
CA ALA A 146 14.16 11.61 6.44
C ALA A 146 13.14 12.56 7.12
N ASP A 147 11.87 12.54 6.70
CA ASP A 147 10.84 13.39 7.30
C ASP A 147 10.67 13.08 8.80
N SER A 148 10.43 14.11 9.60
CA SER A 148 10.16 13.96 11.04
C SER A 148 8.93 13.09 11.33
N ASP A 149 7.94 13.11 10.45
CA ASP A 149 6.70 12.36 10.60
C ASP A 149 6.78 10.96 10.00
N ALA A 150 6.41 9.95 10.78
CA ALA A 150 6.45 8.55 10.36
C ALA A 150 5.45 8.23 9.23
N GLY A 151 4.29 8.92 9.21
CA GLY A 151 3.31 8.79 8.14
C GLY A 151 3.86 9.22 6.79
N VAL A 152 4.58 10.35 6.75
CA VAL A 152 5.24 10.84 5.54
C VAL A 152 6.33 9.87 5.08
N ARG A 153 7.21 9.43 5.99
CA ARG A 153 8.25 8.43 5.66
C ARG A 153 7.65 7.16 5.07
N ARG A 154 6.54 6.67 5.63
CA ARG A 154 5.85 5.46 5.14
C ARG A 154 5.26 5.64 3.74
N GLU A 155 4.62 6.78 3.43
CA GLU A 155 4.09 7.02 2.09
C GLU A 155 5.23 7.18 1.07
N ALA A 156 6.34 7.83 1.46
CA ALA A 156 7.54 7.94 0.63
C ALA A 156 8.17 6.56 0.31
N VAL A 157 8.26 5.66 1.30
CA VAL A 157 8.63 4.24 1.08
C VAL A 157 7.68 3.59 0.06
N GLY A 158 6.38 3.85 0.19
CA GLY A 158 5.36 3.34 -0.74
C GLY A 158 5.59 3.78 -2.18
N VAL A 159 5.87 5.07 -2.41
CA VAL A 159 6.19 5.61 -3.74
C VAL A 159 7.42 4.91 -4.33
N LEU A 160 8.52 4.83 -3.58
CA LEU A 160 9.77 4.23 -4.06
C LEU A 160 9.64 2.74 -4.33
N GLY A 161 8.87 2.03 -3.51
CA GLY A 161 8.54 0.63 -3.71
C GLY A 161 7.80 0.41 -5.02
N TRP A 162 6.68 1.11 -5.24
CA TRP A 162 5.90 0.97 -6.48
C TRP A 162 6.67 1.33 -7.74
N LEU A 163 7.55 2.34 -7.65
CA LEU A 163 8.45 2.71 -8.74
C LEU A 163 9.60 1.72 -8.95
N LYS A 164 9.83 0.79 -8.01
CA LYS A 164 10.99 -0.12 -7.98
C LYS A 164 12.32 0.63 -8.10
N HIS A 165 12.43 1.77 -7.42
CA HIS A 165 13.55 2.69 -7.58
C HIS A 165 14.80 2.16 -6.87
N LEU A 166 15.69 1.50 -7.62
CA LEU A 166 16.85 0.78 -7.07
C LEU A 166 17.85 1.68 -6.32
N ASP A 167 17.98 2.95 -6.73
CA ASP A 167 18.89 3.89 -6.05
C ASP A 167 18.45 4.22 -4.61
N ALA A 168 17.18 3.94 -4.26
CA ALA A 168 16.68 4.09 -2.89
C ALA A 168 17.01 2.91 -1.97
N LEU A 169 17.51 1.78 -2.48
CA LEU A 169 17.74 0.57 -1.67
C LEU A 169 18.61 0.80 -0.43
N PRO A 170 19.74 1.55 -0.49
CA PRO A 170 20.52 1.83 0.71
C PRO A 170 19.74 2.64 1.76
N ALA A 171 18.88 3.56 1.34
CA ALA A 171 18.05 4.35 2.25
C ALA A 171 16.93 3.49 2.86
N LEU A 172 16.25 2.69 2.04
CA LEU A 172 15.23 1.74 2.49
C LEU A 172 15.80 0.69 3.46
N ALA A 173 17.02 0.20 3.22
CA ALA A 173 17.70 -0.74 4.10
C ALA A 173 18.01 -0.15 5.49
N ARG A 174 18.40 1.12 5.55
CA ARG A 174 18.57 1.86 6.82
C ARG A 174 17.23 2.01 7.55
N LEU A 175 16.19 2.46 6.86
CA LEU A 175 14.85 2.59 7.47
C LEU A 175 14.35 1.26 8.01
N ALA A 176 14.45 0.17 7.25
CA ALA A 176 14.05 -1.16 7.69
C ALA A 176 14.77 -1.63 8.96
N SER A 177 15.99 -1.13 9.21
CA SER A 177 16.82 -1.53 10.34
C SER A 177 16.69 -0.62 11.57
N ASP A 178 16.56 0.69 11.34
CA ASP A 178 16.87 1.70 12.35
C ASP A 178 15.74 2.72 12.57
N ASP A 179 14.66 2.71 11.76
CA ASP A 179 13.57 3.66 11.96
C ASP A 179 12.88 3.45 13.33
N PRO A 180 12.60 4.50 14.11
CA PRO A 180 11.93 4.36 15.40
C PRO A 180 10.50 3.80 15.27
N ASP A 181 9.82 4.06 14.16
CA ASP A 181 8.46 3.61 13.91
C ASP A 181 8.44 2.22 13.24
N SER A 182 7.75 1.27 13.86
CA SER A 182 7.71 -0.11 13.38
C SER A 182 6.93 -0.28 12.07
N GLU A 183 5.95 0.57 11.79
CA GLU A 183 5.23 0.52 10.52
C GLU A 183 6.08 1.07 9.37
N VAL A 184 6.95 2.06 9.64
CA VAL A 184 7.97 2.49 8.67
C VAL A 184 8.97 1.37 8.42
N ARG A 185 9.48 0.71 9.48
CA ARG A 185 10.39 -0.44 9.32
C ARG A 185 9.73 -1.54 8.49
N ARG A 186 8.50 -1.92 8.82
CA ARG A 186 7.72 -2.94 8.09
C ARG A 186 7.54 -2.56 6.62
N ALA A 187 7.11 -1.33 6.34
CA ALA A 187 6.94 -0.85 4.97
C ALA A 187 8.25 -0.89 4.18
N ALA A 188 9.36 -0.46 4.79
CA ALA A 188 10.67 -0.47 4.16
C ALA A 188 11.15 -1.91 3.90
N THR A 189 10.97 -2.82 4.86
CA THR A 189 11.22 -4.26 4.69
C THR A 189 10.43 -4.84 3.52
N GLY A 190 9.16 -4.47 3.36
CA GLY A 190 8.35 -4.91 2.21
C GLY A 190 8.85 -4.33 0.87
N ALA A 191 9.21 -3.04 0.86
CA ALA A 191 9.70 -2.35 -0.34
C ALA A 191 11.03 -2.91 -0.86
N LEU A 192 11.92 -3.36 0.03
CA LEU A 192 13.18 -4.03 -0.34
C LEU A 192 12.94 -5.30 -1.19
N GLY A 193 11.79 -5.97 -1.01
CA GLY A 193 11.42 -7.15 -1.79
C GLY A 193 11.09 -6.90 -3.25
N LEU A 194 10.90 -5.64 -3.63
CA LEU A 194 10.61 -5.25 -5.01
C LEU A 194 11.89 -5.20 -5.86
N ALA A 195 13.06 -5.20 -5.20
CA ALA A 195 14.34 -5.43 -5.82
C ALA A 195 14.77 -6.89 -5.63
N SER A 196 15.33 -7.50 -6.67
CA SER A 196 15.99 -8.81 -6.60
C SER A 196 17.47 -8.71 -6.22
N ASP A 197 17.90 -7.57 -5.68
CA ASP A 197 19.31 -7.28 -5.44
C ASP A 197 19.80 -7.92 -4.12
N PRO A 198 20.86 -8.75 -4.15
CA PRO A 198 21.43 -9.36 -2.93
C PRO A 198 21.85 -8.35 -1.85
N GLN A 199 22.11 -7.08 -2.21
CA GLN A 199 22.51 -6.04 -1.26
C GLN A 199 21.48 -5.79 -0.15
N VAL A 200 20.21 -6.18 -0.36
CA VAL A 200 19.14 -6.01 0.64
C VAL A 200 19.16 -7.08 1.73
N LEU A 201 19.85 -8.21 1.51
CA LEU A 201 19.82 -9.36 2.41
C LEU A 201 20.26 -9.06 3.84
N PRO A 202 21.34 -8.30 4.11
CA PRO A 202 21.72 -7.97 5.47
C PRO A 202 20.60 -7.26 6.25
N ALA A 203 19.89 -6.33 5.61
CA ALA A 203 18.78 -5.61 6.22
C ALA A 203 17.57 -6.53 6.47
N LEU A 204 17.22 -7.37 5.50
CA LEU A 204 16.12 -8.33 5.64
C LEU A 204 16.38 -9.39 6.72
N CYS A 205 17.60 -9.93 6.79
CA CYS A 205 18.00 -10.86 7.84
C CYS A 205 18.03 -10.20 9.23
N ARG A 206 18.37 -8.91 9.32
CA ARG A 206 18.24 -8.14 10.57
C ARG A 206 16.78 -7.95 10.96
N ALA A 207 15.90 -7.65 10.01
CA ALA A 207 14.47 -7.46 10.24
C ALA A 207 13.76 -8.73 10.74
N LEU A 208 14.29 -9.94 10.47
CA LEU A 208 13.84 -11.19 11.11
C LEU A 208 14.07 -11.23 12.63
N ARG A 209 14.83 -10.30 13.19
CA ARG A 209 15.09 -10.18 14.64
C ARG A 209 14.49 -8.91 15.24
N ASP A 210 13.58 -8.25 14.52
CA ASP A 210 12.92 -7.04 14.98
C ASP A 210 12.09 -7.30 16.25
N PRO A 211 12.03 -6.36 17.23
CA PRO A 211 11.18 -6.53 18.41
C PRO A 211 9.69 -6.69 18.06
N ILE A 212 9.23 -6.13 16.94
CA ILE A 212 7.84 -6.17 16.50
C ILE A 212 7.62 -7.34 15.53
N TRP A 213 6.72 -8.25 15.91
CA TRP A 213 6.48 -9.48 15.15
C TRP A 213 5.99 -9.25 13.72
N SER A 214 5.24 -8.15 13.46
CA SER A 214 4.75 -7.82 12.11
C SER A 214 5.88 -7.43 11.17
N VAL A 215 6.98 -6.84 11.68
CA VAL A 215 8.21 -6.58 10.90
C VAL A 215 8.91 -7.89 10.58
N ARG A 216 9.01 -8.81 11.54
CA ARG A 216 9.60 -10.14 11.33
C ARG A 216 8.80 -10.98 10.31
N GLU A 217 7.47 -10.92 10.37
CA GLU A 217 6.59 -11.58 9.40
C GLU A 217 6.83 -11.03 7.98
N GLU A 218 6.89 -9.70 7.83
CA GLU A 218 7.18 -9.07 6.55
C GLU A 218 8.58 -9.47 6.07
N ALA A 219 9.59 -9.48 6.94
CA ALA A 219 10.95 -9.89 6.60
C ALA A 219 11.01 -11.33 6.06
N ALA A 220 10.38 -12.27 6.77
CA ALA A 220 10.30 -13.66 6.33
C ALA A 220 9.61 -13.77 4.96
N THR A 221 8.49 -13.05 4.77
CA THR A 221 7.76 -13.00 3.50
C THR A 221 8.63 -12.44 2.37
N THR A 222 9.34 -11.35 2.63
CA THR A 222 10.17 -10.64 1.68
C THR A 222 11.37 -11.47 1.25
N LEU A 223 12.05 -12.17 2.17
CA LEU A 223 13.17 -13.05 1.84
C LEU A 223 12.76 -14.16 0.86
N GLY A 224 11.57 -14.74 1.04
CA GLY A 224 11.02 -15.71 0.08
C GLY A 224 10.64 -15.11 -1.28
N LYS A 225 10.36 -13.80 -1.37
CA LYS A 225 10.10 -13.10 -2.64
C LYS A 225 11.39 -12.75 -3.38
N VAL A 226 12.40 -12.28 -2.65
CA VAL A 226 13.71 -11.90 -3.21
C VAL A 226 14.43 -13.12 -3.79
N GLY A 227 14.28 -14.29 -3.17
CA GLY A 227 14.68 -15.55 -3.79
C GLY A 227 16.14 -15.96 -3.55
N HIS A 228 16.89 -15.26 -2.70
CA HIS A 228 18.29 -15.60 -2.40
C HIS A 228 18.39 -16.67 -1.32
N SER A 229 18.95 -17.82 -1.67
CA SER A 229 19.10 -19.00 -0.81
C SER A 229 19.95 -18.75 0.44
N GLU A 230 20.80 -17.73 0.42
CA GLU A 230 21.67 -17.26 1.49
C GLU A 230 20.89 -16.80 2.73
N ALA A 231 19.60 -16.48 2.57
CA ALA A 231 18.69 -16.18 3.67
C ALA A 231 18.23 -17.40 4.46
N GLY A 232 18.47 -18.61 3.93
CA GLY A 232 18.00 -19.88 4.49
C GLY A 232 18.32 -20.08 5.97
N PRO A 233 19.57 -19.87 6.45
CA PRO A 233 19.90 -20.01 7.86
C PRO A 233 19.08 -19.08 8.77
N ALA A 234 18.89 -17.82 8.37
CA ALA A 234 18.10 -16.87 9.14
C ALA A 234 16.60 -17.23 9.16
N LEU A 235 16.09 -17.79 8.06
CA LEU A 235 14.71 -18.30 8.00
C LEU A 235 14.53 -19.59 8.83
N ILE A 236 15.55 -20.46 8.93
CA ILE A 236 15.53 -21.61 9.85
C ILE A 236 15.43 -21.11 11.30
N ASP A 237 16.23 -20.11 11.70
CA ASP A 237 16.12 -19.50 13.04
C ASP A 237 14.69 -18.99 13.29
N ALA A 238 14.06 -18.36 12.29
CA ALA A 238 12.70 -17.81 12.39
C ALA A 238 11.59 -18.88 12.51
N LEU A 239 11.88 -20.17 12.26
CA LEU A 239 10.94 -21.26 12.58
C LEU A 239 10.69 -21.39 14.08
N ALA A 240 11.57 -20.85 14.91
CA ALA A 240 11.47 -20.85 16.38
C ALA A 240 10.70 -19.64 16.95
N ASP A 241 10.21 -18.71 16.12
CA ASP A 241 9.61 -17.44 16.55
C ASP A 241 8.36 -17.57 17.44
N ASP A 242 8.20 -16.76 18.48
CA ASP A 242 7.02 -16.83 19.37
C ASP A 242 5.67 -16.69 18.63
N TYR A 243 5.65 -16.01 17.49
CA TYR A 243 4.44 -15.77 16.69
C TYR A 243 4.31 -16.75 15.54
N TRP A 244 3.20 -17.46 15.49
CA TRP A 244 2.93 -18.48 14.47
C TRP A 244 2.90 -17.91 13.05
N GLN A 245 2.53 -16.63 12.88
CA GLN A 245 2.55 -15.95 11.58
C GLN A 245 3.98 -15.87 11.03
N VAL A 246 4.97 -15.54 11.87
CA VAL A 246 6.37 -15.47 11.48
C VAL A 246 6.86 -16.87 11.08
N ARG A 247 6.59 -17.88 11.93
CA ARG A 247 6.92 -19.28 11.61
C ARG A 247 6.34 -19.71 10.26
N LEU A 248 5.06 -19.40 10.01
CA LEU A 248 4.37 -19.76 8.77
C LEU A 248 5.07 -19.15 7.54
N ARG A 249 5.44 -17.87 7.61
CA ARG A 249 6.15 -17.19 6.51
C ARG A 249 7.55 -17.73 6.33
N ALA A 250 8.24 -18.08 7.41
CA ALA A 250 9.55 -18.69 7.35
C ALA A 250 9.49 -20.09 6.71
N THR A 251 8.57 -20.95 7.16
CA THR A 251 8.29 -22.27 6.57
C THR A 251 8.03 -22.18 5.07
N ARG A 252 7.10 -21.31 4.66
CA ARG A 252 6.78 -21.08 3.25
C ARG A 252 8.01 -20.63 2.44
N SER A 253 8.78 -19.69 2.99
CA SER A 253 9.92 -19.12 2.29
C SER A 253 11.06 -20.11 2.13
N LEU A 254 11.30 -20.98 3.12
CA LEU A 254 12.28 -22.06 3.01
C LEU A 254 11.96 -23.06 1.88
N GLY A 255 10.68 -23.42 1.73
CA GLY A 255 10.21 -24.24 0.60
C GLY A 255 10.48 -23.57 -0.75
N ARG A 256 10.05 -22.31 -0.88
CA ARG A 256 10.26 -21.51 -2.11
C ARG A 256 11.73 -21.35 -2.49
N LEU A 257 12.58 -21.09 -1.50
CA LEU A 257 14.03 -20.96 -1.69
C LEU A 257 14.72 -22.29 -1.96
N ARG A 258 14.01 -23.41 -1.80
CA ARG A 258 14.54 -24.78 -1.89
C ARG A 258 15.79 -24.97 -1.04
N HIS A 259 15.79 -24.39 0.16
CA HIS A 259 16.96 -24.39 1.03
C HIS A 259 17.12 -25.77 1.69
N ALA A 260 17.89 -26.66 1.06
CA ALA A 260 18.06 -28.06 1.49
C ALA A 260 18.33 -28.26 3.00
N PRO A 261 19.15 -27.44 3.68
CA PRO A 261 19.34 -27.56 5.14
C PRO A 261 18.05 -27.42 5.98
N ALA A 262 16.97 -26.90 5.41
CA ALA A 262 15.67 -26.78 6.06
C ALA A 262 14.86 -28.09 6.12
N LEU A 263 15.33 -29.18 5.49
CA LEU A 263 14.61 -30.47 5.47
C LEU A 263 14.16 -30.91 6.87
N GLN A 264 15.10 -31.10 7.80
CA GLN A 264 14.78 -31.57 9.14
C GLN A 264 13.94 -30.57 9.93
N PRO A 265 14.27 -29.25 9.97
CA PRO A 265 13.40 -28.26 10.60
C PRO A 265 11.95 -28.23 10.09
N LEU A 266 11.75 -28.45 8.78
CA LEU A 266 10.41 -28.53 8.19
C LEU A 266 9.70 -29.84 8.55
N ILE A 267 10.42 -30.97 8.61
CA ILE A 267 9.89 -32.23 9.14
C ILE A 267 9.42 -32.05 10.58
N ASP A 268 10.20 -31.39 11.44
CA ASP A 268 9.81 -31.13 12.82
C ASP A 268 8.53 -30.27 12.89
N THR A 269 8.36 -29.35 11.94
CA THR A 269 7.16 -28.49 11.82
C THR A 269 5.90 -29.28 11.42
N LEU A 270 6.02 -30.44 10.76
CA LEU A 270 4.89 -31.36 10.55
C LEU A 270 4.31 -31.91 11.85
N GLY A 271 5.04 -31.88 12.97
CA GLY A 271 4.55 -32.28 14.28
C GLY A 271 3.84 -31.16 15.06
N HIS A 272 3.71 -29.96 14.50
CA HIS A 272 3.30 -28.79 15.27
C HIS A 272 1.81 -28.82 15.67
N ARG A 273 1.47 -28.30 16.86
CA ARG A 273 0.07 -28.28 17.37
C ARG A 273 -0.91 -27.48 16.49
N ILE A 274 -0.42 -26.48 15.77
CA ILE A 274 -1.21 -25.62 14.88
C ILE A 274 -1.27 -26.26 13.49
N SER A 275 -2.46 -26.62 13.03
CA SER A 275 -2.63 -27.30 11.73
C SER A 275 -2.19 -26.45 10.54
N ASN A 276 -2.39 -25.13 10.59
CA ASN A 276 -1.89 -24.22 9.54
C ASN A 276 -0.38 -24.33 9.33
N LEU A 277 0.40 -24.56 10.40
CA LEU A 277 1.86 -24.74 10.30
C LEU A 277 2.21 -26.12 9.74
N ARG A 278 1.52 -27.18 10.17
CA ARG A 278 1.71 -28.53 9.60
C ARG A 278 1.41 -28.55 8.10
N LYS A 279 0.31 -27.91 7.70
CA LYS A 279 -0.10 -27.77 6.29
C LYS A 279 0.99 -27.08 5.48
N GLU A 280 1.50 -25.95 5.98
CA GLU A 280 2.55 -25.20 5.29
C GLU A 280 3.87 -25.99 5.23
N ALA A 281 4.21 -26.72 6.29
CA ALA A 281 5.40 -27.57 6.32
C ALA A 281 5.31 -28.69 5.26
N ALA A 282 4.14 -29.33 5.12
CA ALA A 282 3.92 -30.33 4.08
C ALA A 282 4.15 -29.73 2.67
N LEU A 283 3.57 -28.56 2.39
CA LEU A 283 3.78 -27.87 1.11
C LEU A 283 5.26 -27.50 0.90
N ALA A 284 5.92 -26.93 1.90
CA ALA A 284 7.32 -26.53 1.81
C ALA A 284 8.27 -27.74 1.59
N LEU A 285 7.96 -28.90 2.19
CA LEU A 285 8.70 -30.14 1.96
C LEU A 285 8.53 -30.67 0.53
N GLY A 286 7.35 -30.52 -0.07
CA GLY A 286 7.14 -30.78 -1.49
C GLY A 286 7.97 -29.83 -2.36
N GLU A 287 7.95 -28.53 -2.05
CA GLU A 287 8.70 -27.50 -2.77
C GLU A 287 10.23 -27.66 -2.66
N LEU A 288 10.75 -28.28 -1.58
CA LEU A 288 12.17 -28.62 -1.47
C LEU A 288 12.64 -29.63 -2.52
N HIS A 289 11.75 -30.51 -3.00
CA HIS A 289 12.08 -31.62 -3.88
C HIS A 289 13.15 -32.58 -3.30
N ASP A 290 13.17 -32.75 -1.98
CA ASP A 290 14.08 -33.67 -1.29
C ASP A 290 13.36 -34.98 -0.92
N PRO A 291 13.74 -36.14 -1.50
CA PRO A 291 13.14 -37.44 -1.19
C PRO A 291 13.22 -37.84 0.29
N GLY A 292 14.13 -37.24 1.08
CA GLY A 292 14.21 -37.45 2.53
C GLY A 292 12.91 -37.08 3.27
N ALA A 293 12.06 -36.23 2.69
CA ALA A 293 10.76 -35.86 3.25
C ALA A 293 9.69 -36.96 3.15
N ILE A 294 9.86 -37.95 2.26
CA ILE A 294 8.80 -38.91 1.91
C ILE A 294 8.30 -39.69 3.14
N ALA A 295 9.21 -40.19 3.99
CA ALA A 295 8.83 -40.98 5.16
C ALA A 295 8.02 -40.14 6.18
N ALA A 296 8.42 -38.90 6.42
CA ALA A 296 7.72 -37.99 7.31
C ALA A 296 6.34 -37.59 6.76
N LEU A 297 6.24 -37.32 5.46
CA LEU A 297 4.98 -37.03 4.78
C LEU A 297 4.03 -38.24 4.80
N GLN A 298 4.54 -39.46 4.60
CA GLN A 298 3.75 -40.69 4.72
C GLN A 298 3.17 -40.87 6.12
N ALA A 299 3.96 -40.60 7.16
CA ALA A 299 3.48 -40.64 8.54
C ALA A 299 2.39 -39.59 8.84
N ALA A 300 2.33 -38.50 8.08
CA ALA A 300 1.33 -37.43 8.22
C ALA A 300 0.10 -37.59 7.30
N GLN A 301 -0.06 -38.70 6.56
CA GLN A 301 -1.19 -38.90 5.64
C GLN A 301 -2.56 -38.93 6.35
N ASP A 302 -2.58 -39.40 7.60
CA ASP A 302 -3.78 -39.52 8.42
C ASP A 302 -3.94 -38.35 9.41
N ASP A 303 -3.31 -37.20 9.12
CA ASP A 303 -3.44 -36.00 9.96
C ASP A 303 -4.92 -35.66 10.23
N GLY A 304 -5.24 -35.24 11.46
CA GLY A 304 -6.62 -34.90 11.85
C GLY A 304 -7.22 -33.75 11.04
N ASP A 305 -6.41 -32.85 10.50
CA ASP A 305 -6.86 -31.71 9.70
C ASP A 305 -6.92 -32.07 8.19
N PRO A 306 -8.09 -31.92 7.53
CA PRO A 306 -8.25 -32.24 6.11
C PRO A 306 -7.33 -31.46 5.16
N GLU A 307 -7.00 -30.20 5.49
CA GLU A 307 -6.12 -29.38 4.66
C GLU A 307 -4.67 -29.85 4.75
N VAL A 308 -4.25 -30.37 5.91
CA VAL A 308 -2.93 -31.00 6.07
C VAL A 308 -2.85 -32.27 5.22
N ARG A 309 -3.86 -33.15 5.28
CA ARG A 309 -3.89 -34.37 4.43
C ARG A 309 -3.85 -34.04 2.94
N LYS A 310 -4.54 -32.99 2.51
CA LYS A 310 -4.48 -32.49 1.13
C LYS A 310 -3.08 -32.01 0.76
N ALA A 311 -2.45 -31.20 1.62
CA ALA A 311 -1.09 -30.70 1.40
C ALA A 311 -0.06 -31.84 1.33
N VAL A 312 -0.17 -32.85 2.20
CA VAL A 312 0.69 -34.04 2.22
C VAL A 312 0.58 -34.82 0.90
N ARG A 313 -0.64 -35.02 0.36
CA ARG A 313 -0.81 -35.68 -0.94
C ARG A 313 -0.15 -34.90 -2.08
N ILE A 314 -0.33 -33.58 -2.10
CA ILE A 314 0.31 -32.69 -3.10
C ILE A 314 1.83 -32.82 -3.01
N ALA A 315 2.39 -32.76 -1.80
CA ALA A 315 3.83 -32.86 -1.58
C ALA A 315 4.39 -34.22 -2.02
N LEU A 316 3.71 -35.31 -1.68
CA LEU A 316 4.12 -36.66 -2.13
C LEU A 316 4.02 -36.82 -3.64
N GLU A 317 3.06 -36.19 -4.32
CA GLU A 317 2.99 -36.17 -5.78
C GLU A 317 4.15 -35.40 -6.42
N GLN A 318 4.60 -34.30 -5.80
CA GLN A 318 5.77 -33.53 -6.27
C GLN A 318 7.10 -34.28 -6.10
N LEU A 319 7.16 -35.27 -5.20
CA LEU A 319 8.35 -36.06 -4.90
C LEU A 319 8.39 -37.43 -5.62
N ARG A 320 7.43 -37.70 -6.51
CA ARG A 320 7.41 -38.90 -7.39
C ARG A 320 8.21 -38.66 -8.66
#